data_AF-A0A5C6FST5-F1
#
_entry.id   AF-A0A5C6FST5-F1
#
_cell.length_a   1.000
_cell.length_b   1.000
_cell.length_c   1.000
_cell.angle_alpha   90.00
_cell.angle_beta   90.00
_cell.angle_gamma   90.00
#
_symmetry.space_group_name_H-M   'P 1'
#
loop_
_entity.id
_entity.type
_entity.pdbx_description
1 polymer ?
#
loop_
_entity_poly.entity_id
_entity_poly.type
_entity_poly.pdbx_seq_one_letter_code
_entity_poly.pdbx_strand_id
1 'polypeptide(L)'
;MSELETLGLADNTIVVLWGDHGWNLGDHTLWCKHSCFESSMHAPLIVRAPGMPRGQKTTGLTEFIDIYPSLCDLAGIEPPEHLQGRSFTPLLRDPVTPWKAAAIGRFQSGDTIRTDQFRFSEYTTPKGAQTARMLYDHSKDPLENINLSERSTHADQVRELTKQLHTWGPAPNPRGF
;
A
#
# COMPACT_ATOMS: atom_id res chain seq x y z
N MET A 1 9.80 2.51 -24.15
CA MET A 1 11.23 2.87 -23.97
C MET A 1 11.91 3.18 -25.29
N SER A 2 11.87 2.30 -26.30
CA SER A 2 12.54 2.52 -27.59
C SER A 2 12.30 3.91 -28.19
N GLU A 3 11.07 4.40 -28.26
CA GLU A 3 10.81 5.71 -28.86
C GLU A 3 11.38 6.88 -28.04
N LEU A 4 11.37 6.79 -26.71
CA LEU A 4 12.01 7.79 -25.85
C LEU A 4 13.53 7.83 -26.08
N GLU A 5 14.15 6.69 -26.39
CA GLU A 5 15.58 6.57 -26.69
C GLU A 5 15.88 7.15 -28.08
N THR A 6 15.10 6.79 -29.11
CA THR A 6 15.23 7.32 -30.47
C THR A 6 15.14 8.84 -30.50
N LEU A 7 14.22 9.42 -29.71
CA LEU A 7 14.01 10.87 -29.63
C LEU A 7 15.01 11.58 -28.70
N GLY A 8 15.91 10.86 -28.03
CA GLY A 8 16.84 11.43 -27.05
C GLY A 8 16.17 11.98 -25.78
N LEU A 9 14.92 11.59 -25.50
CA LEU A 9 14.13 12.04 -24.35
C LEU A 9 14.30 11.16 -23.12
N ALA A 10 14.83 9.94 -23.28
CA ALA A 10 14.93 8.96 -22.22
C ALA A 10 15.69 9.47 -20.98
N ASP A 11 16.73 10.30 -21.14
CA ASP A 11 17.53 10.79 -20.01
C ASP A 11 16.94 12.02 -19.32
N ASN A 12 15.80 12.54 -19.80
CA ASN A 12 15.04 13.64 -19.18
C ASN A 12 13.57 13.28 -18.94
N THR A 13 13.23 12.00 -18.91
CA THR A 13 11.85 11.52 -18.73
C THR A 13 11.75 10.61 -17.51
N ILE A 14 10.88 10.97 -16.56
CA ILE A 14 10.43 10.09 -15.49
C ILE A 14 9.35 9.16 -16.08
N VAL A 15 9.51 7.85 -15.90
CA VAL A 15 8.55 6.83 -16.31
C VAL A 15 8.06 6.11 -15.06
N VAL A 16 6.76 6.13 -14.83
CA VAL A 16 6.08 5.38 -13.76
C VAL A 16 5.13 4.39 -14.43
N LEU A 17 5.31 3.11 -14.15
CA LEU A 17 4.40 2.05 -14.57
C LEU A 17 3.78 1.44 -13.31
N TRP A 18 2.46 1.47 -13.19
CA TRP A 18 1.76 0.87 -12.06
C TRP A 18 0.40 0.28 -12.46
N GLY A 19 -0.13 -0.61 -11.62
CA GLY A 19 -1.54 -1.05 -11.66
C GLY A 19 -2.33 -0.38 -10.54
N ASP A 20 -3.61 -0.08 -10.76
CA ASP A 20 -4.45 0.61 -9.78
C ASP A 20 -4.89 -0.28 -8.61
N HIS A 21 -4.92 -1.60 -8.82
CA HIS A 21 -5.18 -2.60 -7.80
C HIS A 21 -4.64 -3.98 -8.24
N GLY A 22 -4.62 -4.94 -7.32
CA GLY A 22 -4.34 -6.34 -7.60
C GLY A 22 -5.53 -7.09 -8.22
N TRP A 23 -5.49 -8.42 -8.26
CA TRP A 23 -6.55 -9.24 -8.85
C TRP A 23 -6.60 -10.65 -8.25
N ASN A 24 -7.80 -11.17 -8.02
CA ASN A 24 -8.06 -12.57 -7.64
C ASN A 24 -8.50 -13.38 -8.86
N LEU A 25 -7.98 -14.60 -9.00
CA LEU A 25 -8.28 -15.57 -10.07
C LEU A 25 -8.88 -16.87 -9.50
N GLY A 26 -9.74 -16.74 -8.49
CA GLY A 26 -10.28 -17.86 -7.71
C GLY A 26 -9.72 -17.93 -6.27
N ASP A 27 -8.75 -17.09 -5.93
CA ASP A 27 -8.17 -16.96 -4.59
C ASP A 27 -9.27 -16.68 -3.56
N HIS A 28 -9.29 -17.42 -2.45
CA HIS A 28 -10.35 -17.34 -1.43
C HIS A 28 -11.79 -17.45 -1.98
N THR A 29 -11.98 -18.15 -3.10
CA THR A 29 -13.24 -18.22 -3.86
C THR A 29 -13.72 -16.89 -4.45
N LEU A 30 -12.82 -15.90 -4.52
CA LEU A 30 -13.06 -14.57 -5.07
C LEU A 30 -12.59 -14.47 -6.52
N TRP A 31 -13.28 -13.60 -7.26
CA TRP A 31 -12.87 -13.13 -8.58
C TRP A 31 -12.78 -11.61 -8.55
N CYS A 32 -11.95 -11.04 -9.43
CA CYS A 32 -11.69 -9.60 -9.51
C CYS A 32 -10.97 -9.09 -8.25
N LYS A 33 -11.17 -7.84 -7.84
CA LYS A 33 -10.32 -7.11 -6.87
C LYS A 33 -11.03 -6.67 -5.58
N HIS A 34 -12.26 -7.12 -5.37
CA HIS A 34 -13.17 -6.52 -4.39
C HIS A 34 -12.96 -7.08 -2.98
N SER A 35 -11.77 -6.91 -2.40
CA SER A 35 -11.45 -7.39 -1.06
C SER A 35 -10.29 -6.61 -0.42
N CYS A 36 -10.06 -6.86 0.88
CA CYS A 36 -8.89 -6.33 1.60
C CYS A 36 -7.70 -7.29 1.61
N PHE A 37 -7.76 -8.40 0.86
CA PHE A 37 -6.64 -9.32 0.76
C PHE A 37 -5.46 -8.68 0.01
N GLU A 38 -4.24 -9.13 0.30
CA GLU A 38 -3.01 -8.73 -0.37
C GLU A 38 -3.13 -8.87 -1.88
N SER A 39 -3.77 -9.93 -2.36
CA SER A 39 -4.04 -10.17 -3.77
C SER A 39 -4.77 -9.02 -4.47
N SER A 40 -5.56 -8.22 -3.75
CA SER A 40 -6.29 -7.06 -4.28
C SER A 40 -5.64 -5.72 -3.93
N MET A 41 -4.94 -5.66 -2.79
CA MET A 41 -4.34 -4.44 -2.27
C MET A 41 -2.91 -4.21 -2.77
N HIS A 42 -2.23 -5.23 -3.25
CA HIS A 42 -0.86 -5.15 -3.75
C HIS A 42 -0.85 -5.16 -5.28
N ALA A 43 -0.28 -4.12 -5.86
CA ALA A 43 -0.13 -3.96 -7.30
C ALA A 43 1.29 -3.52 -7.67
N PRO A 44 1.74 -3.78 -8.91
CA PRO A 44 3.09 -3.43 -9.33
C PRO A 44 3.27 -1.91 -9.35
N LEU A 45 4.46 -1.46 -8.95
CA LEU A 45 4.95 -0.09 -9.12
C LEU A 45 6.41 -0.17 -9.58
N ILE A 46 6.69 0.33 -10.77
CA ILE A 46 8.05 0.41 -11.35
C ILE A 46 8.31 1.86 -11.73
N VAL A 47 9.42 2.40 -11.24
CA VAL A 47 9.83 3.79 -11.48
C VAL A 47 11.20 3.82 -12.13
N ARG A 48 11.31 4.56 -13.23
CA ARG A 48 12.58 4.96 -13.84
C ARG A 48 12.65 6.48 -13.84
N ALA A 49 13.62 7.04 -13.13
CA ALA A 49 13.85 8.48 -13.11
C ALA A 49 15.28 8.82 -13.59
N PRO A 50 15.49 9.96 -14.26
CA PRO A 50 16.82 10.48 -14.57
C PRO A 50 17.71 10.58 -13.33
N GLY A 51 18.99 10.22 -13.45
CA GLY A 51 19.96 10.33 -12.36
C GLY A 51 19.80 9.33 -11.20
N MET A 52 18.85 8.40 -11.27
CA MET A 52 18.66 7.35 -10.25
C MET A 52 19.35 6.03 -10.64
N PRO A 53 19.81 5.24 -9.64
CA PRO A 53 20.30 3.88 -9.87
C PRO A 53 19.28 3.01 -10.61
N ARG A 54 19.76 2.15 -11.51
CA ARG A 54 18.93 1.20 -12.26
C ARG A 54 18.94 -0.17 -11.60
N GLY A 55 17.91 -0.97 -11.89
CA GLY A 55 17.83 -2.38 -11.46
C GLY A 55 17.65 -2.61 -9.95
N GLN A 56 17.29 -1.56 -9.20
CA GLN A 56 17.05 -1.66 -7.77
C GLN A 56 15.69 -2.31 -7.49
N LYS A 57 15.61 -2.98 -6.33
CA LYS A 57 14.37 -3.54 -5.78
C LYS A 57 14.35 -3.21 -4.29
N THR A 58 13.21 -2.76 -3.80
CA THR A 58 12.99 -2.49 -2.37
C THR A 58 11.78 -3.27 -1.89
N THR A 59 11.79 -3.63 -0.60
CA THR A 59 10.63 -4.17 0.13
C THR A 59 9.95 -3.09 0.97
N GLY A 60 10.40 -1.83 0.89
CA GLY A 60 9.81 -0.71 1.62
C GLY A 60 8.35 -0.51 1.21
N LEU A 61 7.46 -0.40 2.20
CA LEU A 61 6.03 -0.22 2.00
C LEU A 61 5.72 1.14 1.36
N THR A 62 5.20 1.14 0.14
CA THR A 62 4.71 2.32 -0.57
C THR A 62 3.21 2.26 -0.80
N GLU A 63 2.58 3.42 -0.90
CA GLU A 63 1.16 3.59 -1.21
C GLU A 63 1.01 4.41 -2.49
N PHE A 64 -0.09 4.28 -3.24
CA PHE A 64 -0.25 5.09 -4.46
C PHE A 64 -0.37 6.59 -4.20
N ILE A 65 -0.79 6.98 -2.99
CA ILE A 65 -0.75 8.39 -2.55
C ILE A 65 0.68 8.95 -2.46
N ASP A 66 1.70 8.09 -2.42
CA ASP A 66 3.11 8.48 -2.44
C ASP A 66 3.59 8.88 -3.85
N ILE A 67 2.88 8.48 -4.91
CA ILE A 67 3.29 8.77 -6.29
C ILE A 67 3.35 10.27 -6.53
N TYR A 68 2.31 11.02 -6.12
CA TYR A 68 2.27 12.46 -6.34
C TYR A 68 3.42 13.23 -5.65
N PRO A 69 3.65 13.10 -4.33
CA PRO A 69 4.78 13.79 -3.70
C PRO A 69 6.15 13.31 -4.25
N SER A 70 6.26 12.06 -4.71
CA SER A 70 7.49 11.56 -5.35
C SER A 70 7.73 12.21 -6.71
N LEU A 71 6.69 12.42 -7.51
CA LEU A 71 6.82 13.13 -8.79
C LEU A 71 7.17 14.60 -8.58
N CYS A 72 6.61 15.25 -7.57
CA CYS A 72 6.99 16.61 -7.17
C CYS A 72 8.49 16.69 -6.85
N ASP A 73 8.98 15.82 -5.97
CA ASP A 73 10.38 15.74 -5.55
C ASP A 73 11.33 15.45 -6.73
N LEU A 74 10.99 14.46 -7.57
CA LEU A 74 11.79 14.12 -8.76
C LEU A 74 11.81 15.24 -9.81
N ALA A 75 10.76 16.05 -9.90
CA ALA A 75 10.67 17.18 -10.83
C ALA A 75 11.18 18.51 -10.25
N GLY A 76 11.57 18.55 -8.97
CA GLY A 76 11.96 19.79 -8.28
C GLY A 76 10.81 20.78 -8.08
N ILE A 77 9.58 20.27 -7.91
CA ILE A 77 8.36 21.04 -7.68
C ILE A 77 7.97 20.94 -6.21
N GLU A 78 7.59 22.06 -5.60
CA GLU A 78 7.08 22.08 -4.22
C GLU A 78 5.76 21.28 -4.12
N PRO A 79 5.65 20.26 -3.25
CA PRO A 79 4.42 19.51 -3.09
C PRO A 79 3.33 20.34 -2.37
N PRO A 80 2.04 20.16 -2.71
CA PRO A 80 0.95 20.75 -1.94
C PRO A 80 0.95 20.33 -0.46
N GLU A 81 0.61 21.24 0.46
CA GLU A 81 0.64 20.97 1.90
C GLU A 81 -0.35 19.89 2.38
N HIS A 82 -1.42 19.63 1.61
CA HIS A 82 -2.48 18.70 1.99
C HIS A 82 -2.18 17.24 1.60
N LEU A 83 -1.01 16.95 1.03
CA LEU A 83 -0.65 15.59 0.64
C LEU A 83 -0.41 14.73 1.89
N GLN A 84 -1.03 13.55 1.90
CA GLN A 84 -0.87 12.57 2.98
C GLN A 84 0.24 11.54 2.68
N GLY A 85 0.62 11.40 1.41
CA GLY A 85 1.68 10.49 0.97
C GLY A 85 3.08 11.02 1.29
N ARG A 86 4.07 10.14 1.20
CA ARG A 86 5.49 10.43 1.44
C ARG A 86 6.32 10.11 0.20
N SER A 87 7.08 11.08 -0.30
CA SER A 87 7.96 10.88 -1.46
C SER A 87 8.90 9.69 -1.26
N PHE A 88 8.80 8.66 -2.10
CA PHE A 88 9.64 7.45 -2.09
C PHE A 88 10.99 7.64 -2.79
N THR A 89 11.36 8.84 -3.23
CA THR A 89 12.67 9.12 -3.84
C THR A 89 13.86 8.59 -3.04
N PRO A 90 13.89 8.61 -1.68
CA PRO A 90 14.97 7.98 -0.92
C PRO A 90 15.14 6.48 -1.23
N LEU A 91 14.04 5.74 -1.42
CA LEU A 91 14.07 4.33 -1.80
C LEU A 91 14.61 4.09 -3.22
N LEU A 92 14.45 5.07 -4.12
CA LEU A 92 15.02 4.99 -5.47
C LEU A 92 16.56 5.13 -5.43
N ARG A 93 17.09 5.89 -4.47
CA ARG A 93 18.54 6.10 -4.29
C ARG A 93 19.18 4.95 -3.52
N ASP A 94 18.53 4.51 -2.45
CA ASP A 94 18.98 3.42 -1.60
C ASP A 94 17.79 2.53 -1.20
N PRO A 95 17.68 1.32 -1.76
CA PRO A 95 16.54 0.43 -1.53
C PRO A 95 16.41 -0.09 -0.10
N VAL A 96 17.44 0.06 0.75
CA VAL A 96 17.41 -0.37 2.16
C VAL A 96 17.21 0.78 3.15
N THR A 97 16.86 1.98 2.66
CA THR A 97 16.54 3.14 3.50
C THR A 97 15.46 2.78 4.53
N PRO A 98 15.65 3.08 5.84
CA PRO A 98 14.60 2.93 6.84
C PRO A 98 13.33 3.70 6.42
N TRP A 99 12.21 2.99 6.37
CA TRP A 99 11.01 3.45 5.67
C TRP A 99 9.76 3.50 6.56
N LYS A 100 8.59 3.68 5.94
CA LYS A 100 7.28 3.57 6.58
C LYS A 100 7.13 2.18 7.20
N ALA A 101 6.62 2.13 8.44
CA ALA A 101 6.33 0.88 9.14
C ALA A 101 5.03 0.22 8.68
N ALA A 102 4.16 0.96 7.98
CA ALA A 102 2.87 0.49 7.53
C ALA A 102 2.39 1.19 6.25
N ALA A 103 1.48 0.53 5.54
CA ALA A 103 0.64 1.05 4.46
C ALA A 103 -0.83 0.77 4.78
N ILE A 104 -1.73 1.69 4.39
CA ILE A 104 -3.15 1.64 4.71
C ILE A 104 -3.97 1.50 3.43
N GLY A 105 -5.07 0.78 3.51
CA GLY A 105 -6.05 0.65 2.44
C GLY A 105 -7.47 0.59 2.96
N ARG A 106 -8.44 0.81 2.08
CA ARG A 106 -9.86 0.67 2.37
C ARG A 106 -10.60 0.05 1.18
N PHE A 107 -11.48 -0.89 1.46
CA PHE A 107 -12.47 -1.37 0.50
C PHE A 107 -13.83 -1.49 1.18
N GLN A 108 -14.80 -0.69 0.72
CA GLN A 108 -16.13 -0.57 1.32
C GLN A 108 -16.05 -0.34 2.84
N SER A 109 -16.58 -1.25 3.65
CA SER A 109 -16.57 -1.20 5.12
C SER A 109 -15.28 -1.71 5.76
N GLY A 110 -14.35 -2.23 4.96
CA GLY A 110 -13.08 -2.79 5.42
C GLY A 110 -11.95 -1.79 5.39
N ASP A 111 -11.36 -1.52 6.54
CA ASP A 111 -10.08 -0.82 6.70
C ASP A 111 -8.97 -1.83 6.88
N THR A 112 -7.82 -1.63 6.23
CA THR A 112 -6.69 -2.57 6.29
C THR A 112 -5.36 -1.86 6.51
N ILE A 113 -4.49 -2.48 7.31
CA ILE A 113 -3.11 -2.07 7.55
C ILE A 113 -2.17 -3.22 7.19
N ARG A 114 -1.16 -2.92 6.38
CA ARG A 114 -0.05 -3.82 6.03
C ARG A 114 1.22 -3.30 6.67
N THR A 115 1.84 -4.11 7.53
CA THR A 115 3.22 -3.91 8.04
C THR A 115 4.19 -4.77 7.24
N ASP A 116 5.44 -4.96 7.64
CA ASP A 116 6.33 -5.93 6.96
C ASP A 116 5.84 -7.37 7.13
N GLN A 117 5.32 -7.71 8.31
CA GLN A 117 4.93 -9.09 8.66
C GLN A 117 3.42 -9.35 8.54
N PHE A 118 2.58 -8.40 8.91
CA PHE A 118 1.15 -8.64 9.06
C PHE A 118 0.32 -7.82 8.09
N ARG A 119 -0.78 -8.41 7.63
CA ARG A 119 -1.95 -7.68 7.15
C ARG A 119 -3.08 -7.86 8.16
N PHE A 120 -3.64 -6.76 8.61
CA PHE A 120 -4.79 -6.74 9.50
C PHE A 120 -5.90 -5.92 8.88
N SER A 121 -7.13 -6.42 8.96
CA SER A 121 -8.31 -5.75 8.41
C SER A 121 -9.45 -5.77 9.41
N GLU A 122 -10.14 -4.65 9.56
CA GLU A 122 -11.35 -4.51 10.38
C GLU A 122 -12.52 -4.07 9.49
N TYR A 123 -13.66 -4.72 9.66
CA TYR A 123 -14.89 -4.42 8.95
C TYR A 123 -15.90 -3.82 9.93
N THR A 124 -16.52 -2.70 9.56
CA THR A 124 -17.45 -1.99 10.44
C THR A 124 -18.79 -1.72 9.76
N THR A 125 -19.85 -1.66 10.55
CA THR A 125 -21.14 -1.12 10.09
C THR A 125 -21.02 0.40 9.85
N PRO A 126 -21.95 1.04 9.12
CA PRO A 126 -21.98 2.50 9.00
C PRO A 126 -22.05 3.25 10.33
N LYS A 127 -22.48 2.59 11.41
CA LYS A 127 -22.53 3.14 12.78
C LYS A 127 -21.22 2.90 13.56
N GLY A 128 -20.18 2.36 12.93
CA GLY A 128 -18.87 2.12 13.52
C GLY A 128 -18.75 0.82 14.33
N ALA A 129 -19.81 0.01 14.44
CA ALA A 129 -19.71 -1.27 15.14
C ALA A 129 -18.91 -2.28 14.30
N GLN A 130 -17.84 -2.86 14.85
CA GLN A 130 -17.05 -3.91 14.21
C GLN A 130 -17.92 -5.16 13.95
N THR A 131 -17.90 -5.66 12.72
CA THR A 131 -18.62 -6.88 12.30
C THR A 131 -17.69 -8.07 12.09
N ALA A 132 -16.45 -7.82 11.66
CA ALA A 132 -15.44 -8.84 11.45
C ALA A 132 -14.04 -8.24 11.55
N ARG A 133 -13.05 -9.10 11.79
CA ARG A 133 -11.63 -8.76 11.70
C ARG A 133 -10.81 -9.94 11.20
N MET A 134 -9.76 -9.64 10.47
CA MET A 134 -8.86 -10.63 9.89
C MET A 134 -7.41 -10.25 10.15
N LEU A 135 -6.60 -11.21 10.58
CA LEU A 135 -5.16 -11.05 10.76
C LEU A 135 -4.42 -12.17 10.05
N TYR A 136 -3.49 -11.82 9.17
CA TYR A 136 -2.65 -12.77 8.44
C TYR A 136 -1.17 -12.47 8.66
N ASP A 137 -0.39 -13.51 8.97
CA ASP A 137 1.07 -13.46 9.14
C ASP A 137 1.75 -13.83 7.80
N HIS A 138 2.15 -12.82 7.03
CA HIS A 138 2.76 -13.00 5.71
C HIS A 138 4.12 -13.71 5.75
N SER A 139 4.77 -13.79 6.92
CA SER A 139 6.00 -14.57 7.06
C SER A 139 5.76 -16.09 7.05
N LYS A 140 4.52 -16.53 7.31
CA LYS A 140 4.14 -17.95 7.42
C LYS A 140 3.04 -18.36 6.45
N ASP A 141 2.14 -17.43 6.14
CA ASP A 141 0.97 -17.62 5.31
C ASP A 141 0.83 -16.44 4.33
N PRO A 142 1.73 -16.35 3.33
CA PRO A 142 1.72 -15.25 2.34
C PRO A 142 0.49 -15.26 1.44
N LEU A 143 -0.29 -16.35 1.47
CA LEU A 143 -1.54 -16.51 0.73
C LEU A 143 -2.78 -16.29 1.62
N GLU A 144 -2.62 -15.85 2.86
CA GLU A 144 -3.72 -15.38 3.73
C GLU A 144 -4.85 -16.40 3.96
N ASN A 145 -4.51 -17.68 4.12
CA ASN A 145 -5.48 -18.77 4.30
C ASN A 145 -5.94 -18.97 5.75
N ILE A 146 -5.16 -18.53 6.73
CA ILE A 146 -5.40 -18.79 8.15
C ILE A 146 -5.59 -17.47 8.89
N ASN A 147 -6.85 -17.14 9.18
CA ASN A 147 -7.16 -15.98 10.02
C ASN A 147 -6.72 -16.22 11.47
N LEU A 148 -5.83 -15.36 11.97
CA LEU A 148 -5.26 -15.41 13.31
C LEU A 148 -5.96 -14.47 14.31
N SER A 149 -6.93 -13.66 13.87
CA SER A 149 -7.48 -12.55 14.66
C SER A 149 -8.15 -12.97 15.98
N GLU A 150 -8.68 -14.21 16.03
CA GLU A 150 -9.33 -14.76 17.23
C GLU A 150 -8.42 -15.69 18.06
N ARG A 151 -7.14 -15.82 17.69
CA ARG A 151 -6.19 -16.64 18.46
C ARG A 151 -5.64 -15.85 19.63
N SER A 152 -5.77 -16.38 20.84
CA SER A 152 -5.25 -15.75 22.07
C SER A 152 -3.76 -15.40 21.99
N THR A 153 -2.96 -16.20 21.27
CA THR A 153 -1.53 -15.97 21.06
C THR A 153 -1.22 -14.73 20.21
N HIS A 154 -2.21 -14.13 19.55
CA HIS A 154 -2.05 -12.93 18.71
C HIS A 154 -2.86 -11.73 19.23
N ALA A 155 -3.43 -11.83 20.43
CA ALA A 155 -4.30 -10.78 20.98
C ALA A 155 -3.59 -9.42 21.11
N ASP A 156 -2.29 -9.43 21.43
CA ASP A 156 -1.49 -8.22 21.56
C ASP A 156 -1.22 -7.57 20.20
N GLN A 157 -0.91 -8.37 19.18
CA GLN A 157 -0.72 -7.89 17.80
C GLN A 157 -2.02 -7.28 17.26
N VAL A 158 -3.16 -7.94 17.47
CA VAL A 158 -4.46 -7.39 17.05
C VAL A 158 -4.72 -6.05 17.73
N ARG A 159 -4.54 -5.96 19.05
CA ARG A 159 -4.75 -4.71 19.80
C ARG A 159 -3.87 -3.56 19.30
N GLU A 160 -2.61 -3.84 19.01
CA GLU A 160 -1.68 -2.82 18.49
C GLU A 160 -2.04 -2.39 17.07
N LEU A 161 -2.36 -3.33 16.18
CA LEU A 161 -2.72 -3.01 14.80
C LEU A 161 -4.08 -2.29 14.71
N THR A 162 -5.07 -2.64 15.55
CA THR A 162 -6.31 -1.86 15.70
C THR A 162 -6.01 -0.41 16.09
N LYS A 163 -5.12 -0.20 17.07
CA LYS A 163 -4.75 1.16 17.50
C LYS A 163 -4.11 1.94 16.35
N GLN A 164 -3.18 1.34 15.61
CA GLN A 164 -2.52 1.98 14.47
C GLN A 164 -3.51 2.28 13.33
N LEU A 165 -4.39 1.35 13.01
CA LEU A 165 -5.42 1.52 11.98
C LEU A 165 -6.35 2.70 12.31
N HIS A 166 -6.80 2.79 13.56
CA HIS A 166 -7.67 3.87 14.02
C HIS A 166 -6.99 5.23 14.11
N THR A 167 -5.66 5.30 14.29
CA THR A 167 -4.93 6.58 14.21
C THR A 167 -4.85 7.14 12.80
N TRP A 168 -4.97 6.30 11.77
CA TRP A 168 -4.91 6.71 10.36
C TRP A 168 -6.27 7.09 9.77
N GLY A 169 -7.36 6.60 10.35
CA GLY A 169 -8.70 6.84 9.82
C GLY A 169 -9.05 8.34 9.80
N PRO A 170 -9.51 8.90 8.67
CA PRO A 170 -10.23 10.17 8.74
C PRO A 170 -11.48 9.98 9.61
N ALA A 171 -11.91 11.05 10.29
CA ALA A 171 -13.21 11.07 10.97
C ALA A 171 -14.30 10.52 10.03
N PRO A 172 -15.28 9.75 10.52
CA PRO A 172 -16.27 9.09 9.69
C PRO A 172 -16.91 10.10 8.73
N ASN A 173 -16.78 9.87 7.42
CA ASN A 173 -17.46 10.67 6.42
C ASN A 173 -18.96 10.32 6.49
N PRO A 174 -19.85 11.26 6.87
CA PRO A 174 -21.27 10.99 7.02
C PRO A 174 -21.99 10.71 5.68
N ARG A 175 -21.30 10.88 4.55
CA ARG A 175 -21.82 10.58 3.23
C ARG A 175 -21.15 9.31 2.74
N GLY A 176 -21.80 8.18 3.02
CA GLY A 176 -21.50 6.94 2.30
C GLY A 176 -21.55 7.19 0.81
N PHE A 177 -20.56 6.66 0.09
CA PHE A 177 -20.72 6.43 -1.34
C PHE A 177 -21.74 5.32 -1.55
#